data_AF-A0A3Q2PST6-F1
#
_entry.id   AF-A0A3Q2PST6-F1
#
_cell.length_a   1.000
_cell.length_b   1.000
_cell.length_c   1.000
_cell.angle_alpha   90.00
_cell.angle_beta   90.00
_cell.angle_gamma   90.00
#
_symmetry.space_group_name_H-M   'P 1'
#
loop_
_entity.id
_entity.type
_entity.pdbx_description
1 polymer ?
#
loop_
_entity_poly.entity_id
_entity_poly.type
_entity_poly.pdbx_seq_one_letter_code
_entity_poly.pdbx_strand_id
1 'polypeptide(L)'
;MPHSCAALDCTKRCTVQTRSLGITFHRFPKEAVMKKRWVKAVRRKGFSPSTASRLCSEHFNEEDFDRTGQTVRLRDGVVPSVFSFSTPPKKRRAAKTTKTSSIKQESKAAESSPPAHKPEPQPAPDLDHSYALPPSLGDLKAKLIEALERVENLEREMRNAKDRERRAKNALQVLLEDLKEKNLVNEELKQKLEL
;
A
#
# COMPACT_ATOMS: atom_id res chain seq x y z
N MET A 1 -27.25 12.83 -5.04
CA MET A 1 -26.90 13.20 -3.64
C MET A 1 -25.39 13.12 -3.44
N PRO A 2 -24.73 14.14 -2.87
CA PRO A 2 -23.30 14.11 -2.57
C PRO A 2 -22.98 13.06 -1.50
N HIS A 3 -21.97 12.23 -1.72
CA HIS A 3 -21.48 11.31 -0.70
C HIS A 3 -20.54 12.04 0.26
N SER A 4 -20.78 11.95 1.57
CA SER A 4 -19.89 12.48 2.60
C SER A 4 -18.76 11.50 2.95
N CYS A 5 -17.63 12.03 3.44
CA CYS A 5 -16.58 11.20 4.01
C CYS A 5 -17.11 10.44 5.24
N ALA A 6 -16.72 9.17 5.35
CA ALA A 6 -17.11 8.29 6.43
C ALA A 6 -16.18 8.42 7.66
N ALA A 7 -15.05 9.13 7.56
CA ALA A 7 -14.16 9.33 8.70
C ALA A 7 -14.84 10.11 9.84
N LEU A 8 -14.37 9.90 11.07
CA LEU A 8 -14.79 10.71 12.21
C LEU A 8 -14.25 12.14 12.02
N ASP A 9 -15.07 13.13 12.35
CA ASP A 9 -14.73 14.56 12.29
C ASP A 9 -14.30 15.10 10.91
N CYS A 10 -14.57 14.36 9.83
CA CYS A 10 -14.32 14.81 8.47
C CYS A 10 -15.59 15.40 7.84
N THR A 11 -15.52 16.67 7.45
CA THR A 11 -16.65 17.41 6.85
C THR A 11 -16.63 17.41 5.32
N LYS A 12 -15.63 16.77 4.69
CA LYS A 12 -15.49 16.73 3.23
C LYS A 12 -16.66 15.96 2.60
N ARG A 13 -17.28 16.58 1.60
CA ARG A 13 -18.35 15.99 0.79
C ARG A 13 -17.91 15.95 -0.66
N CYS A 14 -18.29 14.89 -1.38
CA CYS A 14 -17.99 14.69 -2.78
C CYS A 14 -18.77 15.71 -3.63
N THR A 15 -18.19 16.90 -3.80
CA THR A 15 -18.72 18.03 -4.56
C THR A 15 -17.73 18.47 -5.65
N VAL A 16 -18.19 19.28 -6.60
CA VAL A 16 -17.32 19.84 -7.65
C VAL A 16 -16.19 20.68 -7.03
N GLN A 17 -16.50 21.47 -5.98
CA GLN A 17 -15.52 22.28 -5.27
C GLN A 17 -14.41 21.45 -4.61
N THR A 18 -14.76 20.34 -3.93
CA THR A 18 -13.73 19.46 -3.36
C THR A 18 -12.88 18.79 -4.43
N ARG A 19 -13.45 18.51 -5.61
CA ARG A 19 -12.71 17.92 -6.74
C ARG A 19 -11.73 18.92 -7.34
N SER A 20 -12.08 20.21 -7.43
CA SER A 20 -11.14 21.26 -7.86
C SER A 20 -10.00 21.47 -6.87
N LEU A 21 -10.19 21.12 -5.59
CA LEU A 21 -9.13 21.10 -4.58
C LEU A 21 -8.28 19.81 -4.61
N GLY A 22 -8.49 18.92 -5.60
CA GLY A 22 -7.75 17.66 -5.72
C GLY A 22 -8.20 16.57 -4.75
N ILE A 23 -9.29 16.76 -3.99
CA ILE A 23 -9.77 15.76 -3.03
C ILE A 23 -10.54 14.66 -3.77
N THR A 24 -10.05 13.44 -3.69
CA THR A 24 -10.70 12.25 -4.27
C THR A 24 -11.40 11.44 -3.18
N PHE A 25 -12.40 10.64 -3.57
CA PHE A 25 -13.20 9.83 -2.64
C PHE A 25 -13.10 8.35 -3.01
N HIS A 26 -12.64 7.53 -2.07
CA HIS A 26 -12.34 6.12 -2.26
C HIS A 26 -13.35 5.26 -1.51
N ARG A 27 -13.90 4.26 -2.20
CA ARG A 27 -14.87 3.32 -1.63
C ARG A 27 -14.16 2.33 -0.72
N PHE A 28 -14.90 1.79 0.26
CA PHE A 28 -14.40 0.69 1.06
C PHE A 28 -14.11 -0.54 0.17
N PRO A 29 -13.03 -1.29 0.46
CA PRO A 29 -12.71 -2.53 -0.23
C PRO A 29 -13.87 -3.55 -0.17
N LYS A 30 -14.01 -4.35 -1.24
CA LYS A 30 -14.93 -5.50 -1.28
C LYS A 30 -14.43 -6.64 -0.39
N GLU A 31 -13.11 -6.84 -0.37
CA GLU A 31 -12.45 -7.86 0.44
C GLU A 31 -12.75 -7.69 1.93
N ALA A 32 -13.29 -8.73 2.56
CA ALA A 32 -13.77 -8.68 3.95
C ALA A 32 -12.64 -8.32 4.93
N VAL A 33 -11.43 -8.83 4.69
CA VAL A 33 -10.24 -8.55 5.52
C VAL A 33 -9.85 -7.09 5.44
N MET A 34 -9.73 -6.53 4.23
CA MET A 34 -9.38 -5.12 4.03
C MET A 34 -10.48 -4.19 4.52
N LYS A 35 -11.75 -4.55 4.31
CA LYS A 35 -12.89 -3.81 4.84
C LYS A 35 -12.83 -3.71 6.37
N LYS A 36 -12.54 -4.82 7.07
CA LYS A 36 -12.35 -4.84 8.53
C LYS A 36 -11.18 -3.94 8.96
N ARG A 37 -10.04 -3.96 8.24
CA ARG A 37 -8.89 -3.09 8.52
C ARG A 37 -9.27 -1.61 8.41
N TRP A 38 -9.98 -1.22 7.36
CA TRP A 38 -10.46 0.16 7.18
C TRP A 38 -11.46 0.58 8.25
N VAL A 39 -12.42 -0.28 8.62
CA VAL A 39 -13.37 0.02 9.70
C VAL A 39 -12.64 0.24 11.03
N LYS A 40 -11.65 -0.61 11.34
CA LYS A 40 -10.81 -0.47 12.53
C LYS A 40 -10.02 0.84 12.50
N ALA A 41 -9.52 1.23 11.33
CA ALA A 41 -8.79 2.48 11.14
C ALA A 41 -9.66 3.72 11.35
N VAL A 42 -10.94 3.70 10.93
CA VAL A 42 -11.88 4.82 11.15
C VAL A 42 -12.22 5.04 12.63
N ARG A 43 -12.04 4.02 13.50
CA ARG A 43 -12.24 4.07 14.96
C ARG A 43 -13.62 4.58 15.43
N ARG A 44 -14.66 4.49 14.58
CA ARG A 44 -16.04 4.83 14.96
C ARG A 44 -16.73 3.61 15.58
N LYS A 45 -17.21 3.73 16.82
CA LYS A 45 -17.97 2.66 17.51
C LYS A 45 -19.26 2.35 16.74
N GLY A 46 -19.54 1.06 16.52
CA GLY A 46 -20.76 0.60 15.84
C GLY A 46 -20.85 0.95 14.35
N PHE A 47 -19.77 1.43 13.73
CA PHE A 47 -19.80 1.81 12.32
C PHE A 47 -19.70 0.60 11.40
N SER A 48 -20.71 0.43 10.54
CA SER A 48 -20.70 -0.53 9.45
C SER A 48 -20.72 0.20 8.10
N PRO A 49 -19.67 0.08 7.27
CA PRO A 49 -19.61 0.75 5.98
C PRO A 49 -20.58 0.12 4.99
N SER A 50 -21.50 0.95 4.51
CA SER A 50 -22.37 0.65 3.36
C SER A 50 -21.60 0.66 2.04
N THR A 51 -22.20 0.18 0.96
CA THR A 51 -21.65 0.24 -0.41
C THR A 51 -21.40 1.67 -0.90
N ALA A 52 -22.11 2.64 -0.32
CA ALA A 52 -21.97 4.06 -0.62
C ALA A 52 -20.95 4.79 0.28
N SER A 53 -20.44 4.13 1.33
CA SER A 53 -19.47 4.73 2.25
C SER A 53 -18.13 4.96 1.56
N ARG A 54 -17.55 6.16 1.74
CA ARG A 54 -16.27 6.56 1.12
C ARG A 54 -15.38 7.31 2.12
N LEU A 55 -14.08 7.21 1.94
CA LEU A 55 -13.09 8.06 2.62
C LEU A 55 -12.47 9.03 1.61
N CYS A 56 -12.23 10.28 2.02
CA CYS A 56 -11.51 11.24 1.19
C CYS A 56 -10.00 10.96 1.18
N SER A 57 -9.29 11.50 0.19
CA SER A 57 -7.85 11.31 0.01
C SER A 57 -7.00 11.78 1.19
N GLU A 58 -7.46 12.75 1.99
CA GLU A 58 -6.75 13.25 3.19
C GLU A 58 -6.49 12.16 4.26
N HIS A 59 -7.15 11.00 4.18
CA HIS A 59 -6.94 9.89 5.11
C HIS A 59 -5.87 8.87 4.68
N PHE A 60 -5.20 9.13 3.56
CA PHE A 60 -4.19 8.28 2.96
C PHE A 60 -2.93 9.11 2.65
N ASN A 61 -1.79 8.46 2.59
CA ASN A 61 -0.54 9.12 2.20
C ASN A 61 -0.48 9.30 0.69
N GLU A 62 0.33 10.24 0.20
CA GLU A 62 0.47 10.48 -1.23
C GLU A 62 1.05 9.26 -1.99
N GLU A 63 1.91 8.48 -1.32
CA GLU A 63 2.53 7.26 -1.83
C GLU A 63 1.55 6.11 -2.07
N ASP A 64 0.43 6.11 -1.33
CA ASP A 64 -0.62 5.11 -1.41
C ASP A 64 -1.45 5.22 -2.69
N PHE A 65 -1.34 6.33 -3.41
CA PHE A 65 -2.09 6.58 -4.63
C PHE A 65 -1.33 6.12 -5.87
N ASP A 66 -2.04 5.37 -6.71
CA ASP A 66 -1.64 5.15 -8.10
C ASP A 66 -2.27 6.23 -8.99
N ARG A 67 -1.42 7.13 -9.50
CA ARG A 67 -1.76 8.21 -10.44
C ARG A 67 -1.35 7.89 -11.88
N THR A 68 -0.92 6.67 -12.17
CA THR A 68 -0.41 6.25 -13.49
C THR A 68 -1.51 6.19 -14.57
N GLY A 69 -2.79 6.40 -14.20
CA GLY A 69 -3.91 6.39 -15.14
C GLY A 69 -4.86 7.58 -14.98
N GLN A 70 -5.89 7.63 -15.84
CA GLN A 70 -6.91 8.69 -15.87
C GLN A 70 -7.74 8.84 -14.57
N THR A 71 -7.67 7.88 -13.66
CA THR A 71 -8.39 7.93 -12.37
C THR A 71 -7.44 7.55 -11.25
N VAL A 72 -7.35 8.41 -10.23
CA VAL A 72 -6.59 8.17 -9.01
C VAL A 72 -7.19 6.98 -8.26
N ARG A 73 -6.38 5.95 -8.04
CA ARG A 73 -6.75 4.74 -7.28
C ARG A 73 -5.83 4.59 -6.09
N LEU A 74 -6.27 3.84 -5.08
CA LEU A 74 -5.38 3.40 -4.00
C LEU A 74 -4.69 2.11 -4.45
N ARG A 75 -3.42 1.96 -4.08
CA ARG A 75 -2.68 0.71 -4.24
C ARG A 75 -3.32 -0.40 -3.42
N ASP A 76 -3.05 -1.64 -3.79
CA ASP A 76 -3.56 -2.80 -3.06
C ASP A 76 -2.94 -2.88 -1.66
N GLY A 77 -3.72 -3.36 -0.69
CA GLY A 77 -3.27 -3.50 0.70
C GLY A 77 -3.22 -2.20 1.51
N VAL A 78 -3.46 -1.04 0.90
CA VAL A 78 -3.47 0.26 1.60
C VAL A 78 -4.58 0.33 2.64
N VAL A 79 -4.22 0.78 3.84
CA VAL A 79 -5.14 1.06 4.94
C VAL A 79 -5.03 2.55 5.28
N PRO A 80 -6.16 3.27 5.42
CA PRO A 80 -6.11 4.68 5.80
C PRO A 80 -5.40 4.82 7.15
N SER A 81 -4.42 5.70 7.22
CA SER A 81 -3.53 5.87 8.37
C SER A 81 -3.60 7.30 8.94
N VAL A 82 -4.00 8.27 8.12
CA VAL A 82 -4.01 9.68 8.46
C VAL A 82 -5.36 10.05 9.08
N PHE A 83 -5.40 10.10 10.41
CA PHE A 83 -6.57 10.54 11.15
C PHE A 83 -6.16 11.43 12.31
N SER A 84 -6.72 12.63 12.35
CA SER A 84 -6.66 13.55 13.49
C SER A 84 -7.71 13.15 14.52
N PHE A 85 -7.51 12.02 15.20
CA PHE A 85 -8.34 11.68 16.37
C PHE A 85 -8.03 12.71 17.46
N SER A 86 -9.01 13.54 17.81
CA SER A 86 -8.91 14.40 18.99
C SER A 86 -8.68 13.50 20.20
N THR A 87 -7.44 13.41 20.66
CA THR A 87 -7.11 12.63 21.85
C THR A 87 -7.86 13.26 23.02
N PRO A 88 -8.61 12.50 23.83
CA PRO A 88 -8.92 12.95 25.17
C PRO A 88 -7.59 13.31 25.85
N PRO A 89 -7.50 14.45 26.55
CA PRO A 89 -6.25 14.88 27.16
C PRO A 89 -5.74 13.75 28.04
N LYS A 90 -4.51 13.27 27.76
CA LYS A 90 -3.85 12.27 28.58
C LYS A 90 -3.83 12.82 30.01
N LYS A 91 -4.64 12.26 30.92
CA LYS A 91 -4.42 12.46 32.35
C LYS A 91 -2.99 12.02 32.61
N ARG A 92 -2.11 12.98 32.91
CA ARG A 92 -0.74 12.74 33.34
C ARG A 92 -0.83 11.81 34.57
N ARG A 93 -0.59 10.51 34.40
CA ARG A 93 -0.24 9.68 35.55
C ARG A 93 1.10 10.22 36.03
N ALA A 94 1.11 10.76 37.24
CA ALA A 94 2.32 11.20 37.91
C ALA A 94 3.34 10.06 37.87
N ALA A 95 4.51 10.34 37.32
CA ALA A 95 5.67 9.48 37.44
C ALA A 95 6.04 9.42 38.92
N LYS A 96 5.88 8.26 39.55
CA LYS A 96 6.55 7.98 40.81
C LYS A 96 7.97 7.53 40.46
N THR A 97 8.89 8.45 40.69
CA THR A 97 10.32 8.22 40.81
C THR A 97 10.61 7.32 42.00
N THR A 98 11.38 6.26 41.79
CA THR A 98 12.23 5.71 42.85
C THR A 98 13.56 5.29 42.22
N LYS A 99 14.60 6.06 42.54
CA LYS A 99 16.02 5.71 42.35
C LYS A 99 16.52 5.17 43.70
N THR A 100 17.24 4.05 43.69
CA THR A 100 18.24 3.61 44.71
C THR A 100 18.88 2.33 44.13
N SER A 101 20.08 2.34 43.54
CA SER A 101 21.44 2.45 44.10
C SER A 101 22.04 1.12 44.62
N SER A 102 23.13 0.69 43.96
CA SER A 102 24.37 0.10 44.51
C SER A 102 24.36 -1.37 45.01
N ILE A 103 25.09 -2.30 44.35
CA ILE A 103 26.51 -2.74 44.61
C ILE A 103 26.58 -3.58 45.94
N LYS A 104 26.99 -4.86 46.03
CA LYS A 104 28.29 -5.47 45.65
C LYS A 104 28.35 -7.00 45.94
N GLN A 105 29.05 -7.74 45.07
CA GLN A 105 30.06 -8.82 45.26
C GLN A 105 29.79 -10.08 46.12
N GLU A 106 30.40 -11.27 45.94
CA GLU A 106 31.22 -11.96 44.93
C GLU A 106 31.75 -13.28 45.57
N SER A 107 32.24 -14.22 44.72
CA SER A 107 33.33 -15.20 44.94
C SER A 107 32.90 -16.69 44.87
N LYS A 108 33.63 -17.60 44.21
CA LYS A 108 34.95 -17.54 43.53
C LYS A 108 35.24 -18.81 42.68
N ALA A 109 36.00 -18.58 41.59
CA ALA A 109 37.16 -19.32 41.04
C ALA A 109 37.01 -20.77 40.50
N ALA A 110 37.75 -21.23 39.48
CA ALA A 110 39.01 -20.81 38.83
C ALA A 110 38.94 -21.10 37.30
N GLU A 111 39.35 -20.23 36.36
CA GLU A 111 40.72 -19.87 35.90
C GLU A 111 41.53 -21.10 35.41
N SER A 112 41.84 -21.25 34.11
CA SER A 112 42.94 -20.53 33.42
C SER A 112 42.84 -20.54 31.88
N SER A 113 43.18 -19.43 31.23
CA SER A 113 43.70 -19.31 29.83
C SER A 113 45.18 -18.83 29.91
N PRO A 114 45.97 -18.48 28.85
CA PRO A 114 45.75 -18.35 27.37
C PRO A 114 47.00 -18.90 26.56
N PRO A 115 47.40 -18.48 25.32
CA PRO A 115 46.83 -17.51 24.35
C PRO A 115 46.81 -17.89 22.85
N ALA A 116 45.95 -17.16 22.13
CA ALA A 116 46.07 -16.61 20.76
C ALA A 116 46.64 -17.46 19.61
N HIS A 117 45.78 -17.74 18.61
CA HIS A 117 46.18 -17.70 17.20
C HIS A 117 45.00 -17.22 16.32
N LYS A 118 45.23 -16.09 15.63
CA LYS A 118 44.45 -15.62 14.48
C LYS A 118 45.01 -16.32 13.23
N PRO A 119 44.17 -16.86 12.34
CA PRO A 119 44.42 -16.62 10.92
C PRO A 119 43.16 -16.17 10.18
N GLU A 120 43.34 -15.11 9.40
CA GLU A 120 42.44 -14.66 8.34
C GLU A 120 42.75 -15.46 7.03
N PRO A 121 42.06 -15.20 5.90
CA PRO A 121 41.06 -16.05 5.25
C PRO A 121 41.60 -16.87 4.04
N GLN A 122 40.96 -18.00 3.67
CA GLN A 122 41.18 -18.66 2.37
C GLN A 122 39.89 -19.24 1.74
N PRO A 123 39.82 -19.38 0.40
CA PRO A 123 38.62 -19.13 -0.42
C PRO A 123 37.87 -20.38 -0.93
N ALA A 124 36.55 -20.19 -1.13
CA ALA A 124 35.56 -20.89 -1.98
C ALA A 124 35.44 -22.44 -1.92
N PRO A 125 34.19 -22.95 -2.00
CA PRO A 125 33.79 -23.37 -3.34
C PRO A 125 32.58 -22.59 -3.83
N ASP A 126 32.70 -22.19 -5.07
CA ASP A 126 31.67 -21.68 -5.96
C ASP A 126 30.52 -22.71 -6.02
N LEU A 127 29.57 -22.59 -5.09
CA LEU A 127 28.31 -23.33 -5.16
C LEU A 127 27.31 -22.43 -5.87
N ASP A 128 27.35 -22.49 -7.20
CA ASP A 128 26.23 -22.12 -8.07
C ASP A 128 25.06 -23.05 -7.77
N HIS A 129 24.37 -22.78 -6.66
CA HIS A 129 23.19 -23.53 -6.23
C HIS A 129 22.00 -22.58 -6.16
N SER A 130 21.63 -22.07 -7.33
CA SER A 130 20.34 -21.41 -7.62
C SER A 130 19.11 -22.27 -7.29
N TYR A 131 19.29 -23.53 -6.86
CA TYR A 131 18.26 -24.48 -6.45
C TYR A 131 18.36 -24.96 -5.00
N ALA A 132 19.21 -24.36 -4.15
CA ALA A 132 19.29 -24.75 -2.74
C ALA A 132 17.96 -24.49 -2.03
N LEU A 133 17.29 -25.56 -1.59
CA LEU A 133 16.06 -25.47 -0.81
C LEU A 133 16.37 -24.74 0.52
N PRO A 134 15.48 -23.84 0.99
CA PRO A 134 15.67 -23.16 2.26
C PRO A 134 15.96 -24.14 3.41
N PRO A 135 16.84 -23.79 4.37
CA PRO A 135 17.29 -24.71 5.41
C PRO A 135 16.17 -25.25 6.31
N SER A 136 15.01 -24.57 6.37
CA SER A 136 13.88 -25.00 7.17
C SER A 136 12.58 -25.10 6.37
N LEU A 137 11.72 -26.05 6.77
CA LEU A 137 10.35 -26.19 6.24
C LEU A 137 9.51 -24.92 6.43
N GLY A 138 9.78 -24.14 7.48
CA GLY A 138 9.13 -22.85 7.74
C GLY A 138 9.47 -21.82 6.67
N ASP A 139 10.75 -21.71 6.32
CA ASP A 139 11.22 -20.78 5.28
C ASP A 139 10.69 -21.16 3.90
N LEU A 140 10.60 -22.46 3.60
CA LEU A 140 10.03 -22.95 2.35
C LEU A 140 8.53 -22.62 2.24
N LYS A 141 7.76 -22.80 3.33
CA LYS A 141 6.35 -22.39 3.38
C LYS A 141 6.20 -20.87 3.22
N ALA A 142 7.04 -20.08 3.86
CA ALA A 142 7.01 -18.62 3.72
C ALA A 142 7.28 -18.18 2.27
N LYS A 143 8.32 -18.75 1.62
CA LYS A 143 8.63 -18.48 0.21
C LYS A 143 7.50 -18.90 -0.73
N LEU A 144 6.83 -20.02 -0.45
CA LEU A 144 5.68 -20.45 -1.24
C LEU A 144 4.51 -19.46 -1.13
N ILE A 145 4.19 -19.00 0.09
CA ILE A 145 3.15 -17.99 0.31
C ILE A 145 3.50 -16.69 -0.43
N GLU A 146 4.74 -16.21 -0.28
CA GLU A 146 5.22 -15.01 -0.97
C GLU A 146 5.14 -15.14 -2.49
N ALA A 147 5.54 -16.30 -3.04
CA ALA A 147 5.45 -16.56 -4.47
C ALA A 147 4.00 -16.56 -4.98
N LEU A 148 3.07 -17.16 -4.21
CA LEU A 148 1.64 -17.16 -4.55
C LEU A 148 1.05 -15.74 -4.52
N GLU A 149 1.38 -14.95 -3.50
CA GLU A 149 0.97 -13.54 -3.42
C GLU A 149 1.53 -12.73 -4.59
N ARG A 150 2.78 -12.99 -5.00
CA ARG A 150 3.41 -12.35 -6.16
C ARG A 150 2.70 -12.70 -7.46
N VAL A 151 2.33 -13.96 -7.67
CA VAL A 151 1.56 -14.39 -8.86
C VAL A 151 0.20 -13.68 -8.88
N GLU A 152 -0.54 -13.66 -7.77
CA GLU A 152 -1.84 -12.99 -7.70
C GLU A 152 -1.73 -11.49 -8.03
N ASN A 153 -0.70 -10.83 -7.50
CA ASN A 153 -0.42 -9.42 -7.78
C ASN A 153 -0.11 -9.18 -9.26
N LEU A 154 0.76 -9.99 -9.86
CA LEU A 154 1.13 -9.86 -11.28
C LEU A 154 -0.07 -10.11 -12.20
N GLU A 155 -0.89 -11.12 -11.93
CA GLU A 155 -2.10 -11.37 -12.71
C GLU A 155 -3.07 -10.17 -12.66
N ARG A 156 -3.18 -9.52 -11.50
CA ARG A 156 -4.00 -8.32 -11.33
C ARG A 156 -3.43 -7.13 -12.08
N GLU A 157 -2.12 -6.91 -12.01
CA GLU A 157 -1.45 -5.87 -12.78
C GLU A 157 -1.62 -6.08 -14.28
N MET A 158 -1.51 -7.32 -14.76
CA MET A 158 -1.76 -7.68 -16.16
C MET A 158 -3.22 -7.38 -16.56
N ARG A 159 -4.21 -7.75 -15.74
CA ARG A 159 -5.63 -7.39 -15.98
C ARG A 159 -5.81 -5.88 -16.07
N ASN A 160 -5.23 -5.12 -15.13
CA ASN A 160 -5.29 -3.66 -15.12
C ASN A 160 -4.59 -3.03 -16.33
N ALA A 161 -3.47 -3.59 -16.79
CA ALA A 161 -2.77 -3.16 -18.00
C ALA A 161 -3.62 -3.40 -19.25
N LYS A 162 -4.21 -4.58 -19.39
CA LYS A 162 -5.11 -4.92 -20.50
C LYS A 162 -6.34 -3.99 -20.56
N ASP A 163 -6.92 -3.65 -19.41
CA ASP A 163 -8.03 -2.71 -19.33
C ASP A 163 -7.62 -1.25 -19.61
N ARG A 164 -6.36 -0.86 -19.36
CA ARG A 164 -5.82 0.43 -19.78
C ARG A 164 -5.70 0.50 -21.29
N GLU A 165 -5.10 -0.52 -21.89
CA GLU A 165 -4.93 -0.63 -23.35
C GLU A 165 -6.28 -0.61 -24.07
N ARG A 166 -7.25 -1.42 -23.60
CA ARG A 166 -8.61 -1.44 -24.17
C ARG A 166 -9.29 -0.07 -24.13
N ARG A 167 -9.17 0.66 -23.00
CA ARG A 167 -9.75 2.01 -22.89
C ARG A 167 -9.07 3.00 -23.82
N ALA A 168 -7.74 2.93 -23.97
CA ALA A 168 -7.01 3.77 -24.90
C ALA A 168 -7.43 3.49 -26.35
N LYS A 169 -7.52 2.20 -26.74
CA LYS A 169 -8.02 1.79 -28.07
C LYS A 169 -9.43 2.29 -28.34
N ASN A 170 -10.36 2.10 -27.40
CA ASN A 170 -11.73 2.59 -27.53
C ASN A 170 -11.80 4.12 -27.64
N ALA A 171 -10.99 4.85 -26.86
CA ALA A 171 -10.95 6.30 -26.93
C ALA A 171 -10.41 6.79 -28.28
N LEU A 172 -9.35 6.15 -28.80
CA LEU A 172 -8.85 6.44 -30.15
C LEU A 172 -9.91 6.15 -31.21
N GLN A 173 -10.63 5.04 -31.10
CA GLN A 173 -11.69 4.69 -32.04
C GLN A 173 -12.81 5.75 -32.05
N VAL A 174 -13.29 6.17 -30.87
CA VAL A 174 -14.31 7.24 -30.77
C VAL A 174 -13.80 8.54 -31.39
N LEU A 175 -12.56 8.95 -31.10
CA LEU A 175 -11.98 10.16 -31.68
C LEU A 175 -11.84 10.08 -33.21
N LEU A 176 -11.51 8.90 -33.74
CA LEU A 176 -11.41 8.71 -35.19
C LEU A 176 -12.78 8.82 -35.88
N GLU A 177 -13.83 8.25 -35.29
CA GLU A 177 -15.19 8.41 -35.82
C GLU A 177 -15.63 9.89 -35.76
N ASP A 178 -15.40 10.59 -34.65
CA ASP A 178 -15.68 12.03 -34.54
C ASP A 178 -14.96 12.87 -35.62
N LEU A 179 -13.71 12.53 -35.95
CA LEU A 179 -12.94 13.23 -36.99
C LEU A 179 -13.46 12.94 -38.39
N LYS A 180 -13.90 11.69 -38.65
CA LYS A 180 -14.54 11.31 -39.91
C LYS A 180 -15.86 12.05 -40.11
N GLU A 181 -16.71 12.10 -39.08
CA GLU A 181 -17.98 12.85 -39.12
C GLU A 181 -17.76 14.33 -39.44
N LYS A 182 -16.68 14.92 -38.93
CA LYS A 182 -16.31 16.32 -39.18
C LYS A 182 -15.54 16.53 -40.48
N ASN A 183 -15.26 15.48 -41.26
CA ASN A 183 -14.42 15.51 -42.46
C ASN A 183 -13.02 16.10 -42.23
N LEU A 184 -12.45 15.90 -41.03
CA LEU A 184 -11.15 16.44 -40.63
C LEU A 184 -10.01 15.43 -40.76
N VAL A 185 -10.26 14.26 -41.37
CA VAL A 185 -9.25 13.24 -41.60
C VAL A 185 -8.43 13.60 -42.85
N ASN A 186 -7.25 14.19 -42.65
CA ASN A 186 -6.33 14.53 -43.74
C ASN A 186 -5.50 13.31 -44.20
N GLU A 187 -4.86 13.41 -45.37
CA GLU A 187 -4.05 12.32 -45.95
C GLU A 187 -2.83 11.95 -45.08
N GLU A 188 -2.23 12.93 -44.40
CA GLU A 188 -1.11 12.68 -43.49
C GLU A 188 -1.52 11.82 -42.27
N LEU A 189 -2.73 12.04 -41.75
CA LEU A 189 -3.30 11.30 -40.63
C LEU A 189 -3.67 9.88 -41.08
N LYS A 190 -4.17 9.70 -42.30
CA LYS A 190 -4.42 8.37 -42.88
C LYS A 190 -3.13 7.56 -42.98
N GLN A 191 -2.05 8.16 -43.50
CA GLN A 191 -0.75 7.51 -43.59
C GLN A 191 -0.18 7.12 -42.22
N LYS A 192 -0.29 7.99 -41.21
CA LYS A 192 0.23 7.72 -39.85
C LYS A 192 -0.58 6.67 -39.08
N LEU A 193 -1.85 6.50 -39.41
CA LEU A 193 -2.75 5.55 -38.76
C LEU A 193 -2.90 4.24 -39.52
N GLU A 194 -2.20 4.08 -40.65
CA GLU A 194 -2.32 2.93 -41.55
C GLU A 194 -3.79 2.62 -41.92
N LEU A 195 -4.60 3.69 -42.08
CA LEU A 195 -6.01 3.62 -42.46
C LEU A 195 -6.21 3.53 -43.97
#